data_AF-A0AAD9V301-F1
#
_entry.id   AF-A0AAD9V301-F1
#
_cell.length_a   1.000
_cell.length_b   1.000
_cell.length_c   1.000
_cell.angle_alpha   90.00
_cell.angle_beta   90.00
_cell.angle_gamma   90.00
#
_symmetry.space_group_name_H-M   'P 1'
#
loop_
_entity.id
_entity.type
_entity.pdbx_description
1 polymer ?
#
loop_
_entity_poly.entity_id
_entity_poly.type
_entity_poly.pdbx_seq_one_letter_code
_entity_poly.pdbx_strand_id
1 'polypeptide(L)'
;MPGTCAPYDPNKHPKVFQQFCEGAFVLHKSPQAFSSIALDHAHEQANALVKGDGGAVSLTESPGALLVFMVAGPELTKITQEFKEYISAITKKDTHHHEQVPGVQVLFKKDVASLVSSFEEVGNLFE
;
A
#
# COMPACT_ATOMS: atom_id res chain seq x y z
N MET A 1 -8.41 26.38 3.18
CA MET A 1 -8.17 27.16 1.96
C MET A 1 -6.96 26.56 1.26
N PRO A 2 -7.06 26.08 0.01
CA PRO A 2 -5.93 25.44 -0.65
C PRO A 2 -4.91 26.50 -1.08
N GLY A 3 -3.66 26.26 -0.72
CA GLY A 3 -2.52 27.16 -0.95
C GLY A 3 -2.28 27.43 -2.43
N THR A 4 -1.98 28.69 -2.71
CA THR A 4 -1.61 29.24 -4.01
C THR A 4 -0.32 28.60 -4.54
N CYS A 5 -0.43 27.75 -5.56
CA CYS A 5 0.68 27.49 -6.48
C CYS A 5 1.07 28.81 -7.17
N ALA A 6 2.36 29.11 -7.24
CA ALA A 6 2.90 30.30 -7.91
C ALA A 6 2.42 30.41 -9.39
N PRO A 7 2.43 31.62 -9.98
CA PRO A 7 1.55 32.00 -11.07
C PRO A 7 2.11 31.51 -12.41
N TYR A 8 1.75 30.29 -12.79
CA TYR A 8 1.89 29.89 -14.18
C TYR A 8 0.88 30.69 -15.02
N ASP A 9 1.35 31.51 -15.96
CA ASP A 9 0.46 32.22 -16.89
C ASP A 9 -0.16 31.19 -17.87
N PRO A 10 -1.47 30.91 -17.75
CA PRO A 10 -2.12 29.88 -18.54
C PRO A 10 -2.12 30.20 -20.05
N ASN A 11 -1.87 31.45 -20.43
CA ASN A 11 -1.86 31.89 -21.83
C ASN A 11 -0.55 31.58 -22.56
N LYS A 12 0.56 31.36 -21.83
CA LYS A 12 1.85 31.03 -22.46
C LYS A 12 1.85 29.65 -23.11
N HIS A 13 1.29 28.65 -22.42
CA HIS A 13 1.13 27.30 -22.98
C HIS A 13 -0.19 26.66 -22.52
N PRO A 14 -1.31 26.95 -23.19
CA PRO A 14 -2.63 26.50 -22.75
C PRO A 14 -2.76 24.97 -22.72
N LYS A 15 -2.07 24.26 -23.62
CA LYS A 15 -2.04 22.79 -23.64
C LYS A 15 -1.34 22.20 -22.43
N VAL A 16 -0.22 22.80 -21.99
CA VAL A 16 0.53 22.32 -20.82
C VAL A 16 -0.26 22.61 -19.55
N PHE A 17 -0.87 23.79 -19.47
CA PHE A 17 -1.77 24.14 -18.38
C PHE A 17 -2.95 23.16 -18.26
N GLN A 18 -3.57 22.82 -19.40
CA GLN A 18 -4.65 21.83 -19.44
C GLN A 18 -4.18 20.46 -18.91
N GLN A 19 -3.03 19.95 -19.37
CA GLN A 19 -2.49 18.67 -18.88
C GLN A 19 -2.14 18.71 -17.38
N PHE A 20 -1.72 19.87 -16.88
CA PHE A 20 -1.49 20.06 -15.45
C PHE A 20 -2.82 20.01 -14.67
N CYS A 21 -3.87 20.69 -15.14
CA CYS A 21 -5.20 20.61 -14.53
C CYS A 21 -5.79 19.19 -14.57
N GLU A 22 -5.51 18.44 -15.63
CA GLU A 22 -5.92 17.04 -15.80
C GLU A 22 -5.09 16.06 -14.95
N GLY A 23 -4.02 16.51 -14.29
CA GLY A 23 -3.17 15.65 -13.46
C GLY A 23 -2.31 14.67 -14.26
N ALA A 24 -1.97 14.97 -15.52
CA ALA A 24 -1.18 14.08 -16.38
C ALA A 24 0.27 13.83 -15.90
N PHE A 25 0.69 14.47 -14.80
CA PHE A 25 2.00 14.33 -14.16
C PHE A 25 1.96 13.51 -12.86
N VAL A 26 0.80 12.95 -12.50
CA VAL A 26 0.62 12.07 -11.34
C VAL A 26 0.16 10.68 -11.76
N LEU A 27 0.50 9.68 -10.95
CA LEU A 27 0.06 8.29 -11.10
C LEU A 27 -0.94 7.95 -10.00
N HIS A 28 -1.90 7.09 -10.32
CA HIS A 28 -2.92 6.61 -9.38
C HIS A 28 -2.68 5.14 -9.03
N LYS A 29 -2.32 4.86 -7.78
CA LYS A 29 -2.23 3.47 -7.27
C LYS A 29 -3.60 2.90 -6.89
N SER A 30 -4.59 3.77 -6.68
CA SER A 30 -5.98 3.40 -6.46
C SER A 30 -6.91 4.30 -7.28
N PRO A 31 -8.18 3.94 -7.47
CA PRO A 31 -9.14 4.78 -8.19
C PRO A 31 -9.42 6.15 -7.52
N GLN A 32 -8.95 6.36 -6.30
CA GLN A 32 -9.26 7.56 -5.53
C GLN A 32 -8.30 8.71 -5.88
N ALA A 33 -8.85 9.88 -6.21
CA ALA A 33 -8.06 11.04 -6.64
C ALA A 33 -7.05 11.52 -5.57
N PHE A 34 -7.38 11.40 -4.29
CA PHE A 34 -6.46 11.76 -3.19
C PHE A 34 -5.20 10.88 -3.12
N SER A 35 -5.24 9.70 -3.76
CA SER A 35 -4.11 8.76 -3.80
C SER A 35 -3.19 9.00 -4.99
N SER A 36 -3.33 10.15 -5.67
CA SER A 36 -2.41 10.60 -6.70
C SER A 36 -1.01 10.81 -6.10
N ILE A 37 -0.01 10.25 -6.78
CA ILE A 37 1.40 10.42 -6.41
C ILE A 37 2.16 10.99 -7.61
N ALA A 38 3.13 11.86 -7.36
CA ALA A 38 4.01 12.34 -8.41
C ALA A 38 4.76 11.17 -9.07
N LEU A 39 4.99 11.24 -10.38
CA LEU A 39 5.66 10.16 -11.14
C LEU A 39 7.04 9.79 -10.57
N ASP A 40 7.81 10.79 -10.13
CA ASP A 40 9.09 10.58 -9.45
C ASP A 40 8.94 9.70 -8.21
N HIS A 41 8.04 10.08 -7.30
CA HIS A 41 7.78 9.31 -6.08
C HIS A 41 7.24 7.90 -6.37
N ALA A 42 6.46 7.73 -7.45
CA ALA A 42 6.04 6.40 -7.90
C ALA A 42 7.24 5.54 -8.32
N HIS A 43 8.19 6.12 -9.06
CA HIS A 43 9.43 5.46 -9.45
C HIS A 43 10.34 5.19 -8.26
N GLU A 44 10.45 6.10 -7.29
CA GLU A 44 11.22 5.87 -6.06
C GLU A 44 10.66 4.70 -5.26
N GLN A 45 9.34 4.61 -5.10
CA GLN A 45 8.69 3.48 -4.43
C GLN A 45 8.88 2.17 -5.18
N ALA A 46 8.80 2.19 -6.52
CA ALA A 46 9.07 1.01 -7.34
C ALA A 46 10.54 0.56 -7.21
N ASN A 47 11.46 1.52 -7.21
CA ASN A 47 12.87 1.27 -7.01
C ASN A 47 13.13 0.72 -5.60
N ALA A 48 12.48 1.25 -4.56
CA ALA A 48 12.62 0.77 -3.19
C ALA A 48 12.28 -0.73 -3.03
N LEU A 49 11.37 -1.27 -3.85
CA LEU A 49 11.06 -2.71 -3.85
C LEU A 49 12.17 -3.57 -4.48
N VAL A 50 12.94 -2.99 -5.40
CA VAL A 50 14.07 -3.66 -6.08
C VAL A 50 15.38 -3.47 -5.31
N LYS A 51 15.47 -2.37 -4.55
CA LYS A 51 16.62 -2.01 -3.73
C LYS A 51 16.55 -2.74 -2.39
N GLY A 52 17.46 -3.68 -2.14
CA GLY A 52 17.68 -4.21 -0.78
C GLY A 52 18.33 -3.17 0.14
N ASP A 53 18.76 -3.57 1.34
CA ASP A 53 19.40 -2.68 2.34
C ASP A 53 20.65 -1.91 1.82
N GLY A 54 21.22 -2.31 0.67
CA GLY A 54 22.33 -1.64 -0.02
C GLY A 54 21.94 -0.77 -1.24
N GLY A 55 20.66 -0.54 -1.50
CA GLY A 55 20.21 0.19 -2.69
C GLY A 55 20.20 -0.66 -3.98
N ALA A 56 20.13 0.00 -5.15
CA ALA A 56 20.18 -0.67 -6.46
C ALA A 56 21.64 -0.92 -6.89
N VAL A 57 22.54 -0.26 -6.18
CA VAL A 57 23.98 -0.20 -6.41
C VAL A 57 24.57 -1.61 -6.44
N SER A 58 24.20 -2.48 -5.49
CA SER A 58 24.68 -3.86 -5.45
C SER A 58 24.24 -4.73 -6.65
N LEU A 59 23.07 -4.44 -7.25
CA LEU A 59 22.58 -5.15 -8.43
C LEU A 59 23.21 -4.61 -9.72
N THR A 60 23.41 -3.29 -9.82
CA THR A 60 23.96 -2.64 -11.02
C THR A 60 25.48 -2.67 -11.11
N GLU A 61 26.19 -2.88 -9.99
CA GLU A 61 27.66 -2.96 -9.95
C GLU A 61 28.21 -4.32 -10.37
N SER A 62 27.38 -5.37 -10.39
CA SER A 62 27.73 -6.68 -10.91
C SER A 62 27.03 -6.91 -12.26
N PRO A 63 27.74 -6.77 -13.40
CA PRO A 63 27.18 -7.06 -14.71
C PRO A 63 26.57 -8.46 -14.81
N GLY A 64 27.14 -9.43 -14.09
CA GLY A 64 26.61 -10.80 -14.03
C GLY A 64 25.28 -10.88 -13.28
N ALA A 65 25.15 -10.21 -12.12
CA ALA A 65 23.90 -10.19 -11.37
C ALA A 65 22.79 -9.43 -12.14
N LEU A 66 23.15 -8.33 -12.81
CA LEU A 66 22.24 -7.57 -13.65
C LEU A 66 21.76 -8.41 -14.84
N LEU A 67 22.65 -9.15 -15.51
CA LEU A 67 22.26 -10.05 -16.62
C LEU A 67 21.33 -11.17 -16.14
N VAL A 68 21.64 -11.81 -15.01
CA VAL A 68 20.76 -12.83 -14.42
C VAL A 68 19.40 -12.24 -14.08
N PHE A 69 19.34 -11.03 -13.53
CA PHE A 69 18.08 -10.35 -13.26
C PHE A 69 17.31 -9.99 -14.53
N MET A 70 17.98 -9.50 -15.58
CA MET A 70 17.33 -9.19 -16.86
C MET A 70 16.77 -10.43 -17.57
N VAL A 71 17.43 -11.59 -17.43
CA VAL A 71 17.00 -12.85 -18.05
C VAL A 71 15.95 -13.58 -17.21
N ALA A 72 16.19 -13.72 -15.90
CA ALA A 72 15.32 -14.50 -15.00
C ALA A 72 14.20 -13.68 -14.36
N GLY A 73 14.33 -12.36 -14.30
CA GLY A 73 13.35 -11.44 -13.68
C GLY A 73 11.95 -11.57 -14.28
N PRO A 74 11.77 -11.60 -15.61
CA PRO A 74 10.47 -11.81 -16.23
C PRO A 74 9.80 -13.13 -15.82
N GLU A 75 10.55 -14.24 -15.80
CA GLU A 75 10.03 -15.54 -15.40
C GLU A 75 9.69 -15.59 -13.90
N LEU A 76 10.54 -15.04 -13.03
CA LEU A 76 10.25 -14.92 -11.60
C LEU A 76 8.99 -14.07 -11.33
N THR A 77 8.81 -12.99 -12.11
CA THR A 77 7.63 -12.13 -12.03
C THR A 77 6.37 -12.90 -12.44
N LYS A 78 6.45 -13.65 -13.55
CA LYS A 78 5.36 -14.49 -14.03
C LYS A 78 4.96 -15.56 -13.02
N ILE A 79 5.91 -16.31 -12.48
CA ILE A 79 5.65 -17.35 -11.45
C ILE A 79 4.99 -16.73 -10.21
N THR A 80 5.47 -15.57 -9.77
CA THR A 80 4.90 -14.85 -8.62
C THR A 80 3.46 -14.40 -8.91
N GLN A 81 3.18 -13.94 -10.12
CA GLN A 81 1.85 -13.52 -10.54
C GLN A 81 0.89 -14.71 -10.62
N GLU A 82 1.30 -15.81 -11.26
CA GLU A 82 0.52 -17.06 -11.34
C GLU A 82 0.22 -17.62 -9.94
N PHE A 83 1.20 -17.57 -9.04
CA PHE A 83 0.99 -17.97 -7.65
C PHE A 83 -0.05 -17.11 -6.94
N LYS A 84 0.00 -15.77 -7.09
CA LYS A 84 -1.01 -14.87 -6.51
C LYS A 84 -2.41 -15.14 -7.05
N GLU A 85 -2.53 -15.37 -8.35
CA GLU A 85 -3.80 -15.71 -8.99
C GLU A 85 -4.34 -17.05 -8.50
N TYR A 86 -3.48 -18.07 -8.39
CA TYR A 86 -3.83 -19.36 -7.83
C TYR A 86 -4.31 -19.25 -6.37
N ILE A 87 -3.55 -18.56 -5.52
CA ILE A 87 -3.94 -18.30 -4.13
C ILE A 87 -5.27 -17.53 -4.09
N SER A 88 -5.44 -16.49 -4.91
CA SER A 88 -6.70 -15.74 -4.95
C SER A 88 -7.89 -16.57 -5.44
N ALA A 89 -7.66 -17.59 -6.27
CA ALA A 89 -8.71 -18.48 -6.76
C ALA A 89 -9.14 -19.51 -5.70
N ILE A 90 -8.20 -20.02 -4.89
CA ILE A 90 -8.50 -21.00 -3.82
C ILE A 90 -8.95 -20.33 -2.53
N THR A 91 -8.50 -19.10 -2.27
CA THR A 91 -8.89 -18.34 -1.09
C THR A 91 -10.18 -17.62 -1.43
N LYS A 92 -11.32 -18.11 -0.92
CA LYS A 92 -12.54 -17.29 -0.93
C LYS A 92 -12.19 -15.98 -0.22
N LYS A 93 -12.49 -14.83 -0.84
CA LYS A 93 -12.45 -13.54 -0.14
C LYS A 93 -13.32 -13.70 1.09
N ASP A 94 -12.70 -13.90 2.24
CA ASP A 94 -13.42 -13.88 3.50
C ASP A 94 -13.81 -12.43 3.73
N THR A 95 -15.08 -12.14 3.47
CA THR A 95 -15.66 -10.83 3.76
C THR A 95 -15.92 -10.66 5.25
N HIS A 96 -15.74 -11.72 6.04
CA HIS A 96 -15.91 -11.62 7.48
C HIS A 96 -14.75 -10.84 8.09
N HIS A 97 -15.12 -9.81 8.83
CA HIS A 97 -14.17 -9.16 9.71
C HIS A 97 -13.68 -10.17 10.74
N HIS A 98 -12.41 -10.07 11.14
CA HIS A 98 -11.79 -10.95 12.14
C HIS A 98 -12.64 -11.11 13.42
N GLU A 99 -13.40 -10.09 13.78
CA GLU A 99 -14.32 -10.08 14.94
C GLU A 99 -15.58 -10.93 14.76
N GLN A 100 -15.90 -11.34 13.55
CA GLN A 100 -17.05 -12.20 13.22
C GLN A 100 -16.73 -13.70 13.34
N VAL A 101 -15.49 -14.05 13.71
CA VAL A 101 -15.09 -15.43 13.96
C VAL A 101 -15.68 -15.89 15.31
N PRO A 102 -16.38 -17.05 15.37
CA PRO A 102 -17.01 -17.53 16.60
C PRO A 102 -16.08 -17.59 17.82
N GLY A 103 -14.82 -17.98 17.61
CA GLY A 103 -13.82 -18.01 18.68
C GLY A 103 -13.50 -16.62 19.26
N VAL A 104 -13.43 -15.60 18.40
CA VAL A 104 -13.18 -14.20 18.81
C VAL A 104 -14.37 -13.66 19.60
N GLN A 105 -15.60 -13.97 19.17
CA GLN A 105 -16.81 -13.56 19.90
C GLN A 105 -16.94 -14.23 21.27
N VAL A 106 -16.58 -15.52 21.37
CA VAL A 106 -16.57 -16.25 22.65
C VAL A 106 -15.53 -15.66 23.60
N LEU A 107 -14.32 -15.36 23.10
CA LEU A 107 -13.27 -14.74 23.89
C LEU A 107 -13.70 -13.35 24.39
N PHE A 108 -14.25 -12.52 23.50
CA PHE A 108 -14.76 -11.19 23.85
C PHE A 108 -15.82 -11.27 24.96
N LYS A 109 -16.79 -12.18 24.85
CA LYS A 109 -17.80 -12.40 25.90
C LYS A 109 -17.18 -12.78 27.24
N LYS A 110 -16.18 -13.67 27.22
CA LYS A 110 -15.46 -14.07 28.43
C LYS A 110 -14.73 -12.88 29.05
N ASP A 111 -14.08 -12.05 28.24
CA ASP A 111 -13.29 -10.92 28.72
C ASP A 111 -14.19 -9.81 29.28
N VAL A 112 -15.34 -9.54 28.64
CA VAL A 112 -16.37 -8.63 29.19
C VAL A 112 -16.90 -9.14 30.53
N ALA A 113 -17.23 -10.43 30.63
CA ALA A 113 -17.70 -11.01 31.89
C ALA A 113 -16.64 -10.94 33.00
N SER A 114 -15.37 -11.19 32.65
CA SER A 114 -14.24 -11.04 33.57
C SER A 114 -14.09 -9.60 34.05
N LEU A 115 -14.21 -8.63 33.15
CA LEU A 115 -14.10 -7.20 33.48
C LEU A 115 -15.22 -6.75 34.44
N VAL A 116 -16.47 -7.17 34.17
CA VAL A 116 -17.61 -6.88 35.06
C VAL A 116 -17.39 -7.49 36.44
N SER A 117 -16.96 -8.76 36.50
CA SER A 117 -16.64 -9.43 37.77
C SER A 117 -15.55 -8.70 38.55
N SER A 118 -14.52 -8.19 37.87
CA SER A 118 -13.47 -7.41 38.55
C SER A 118 -13.99 -6.10 39.13
N PHE A 119 -14.93 -5.42 38.46
CA PHE A 119 -15.55 -4.22 39.02
C PHE A 119 -16.51 -4.53 40.18
N GLU A 120 -17.21 -5.66 40.14
CA GLU A 120 -18.06 -6.10 41.26
C GLU A 120 -17.24 -6.50 42.49
N GLU A 121 -16.08 -7.14 42.28
CA GLU A 121 -15.21 -7.61 43.37
C GLU A 121 -14.41 -6.47 44.01
N VAL A 122 -13.87 -5.55 43.20
CA VAL A 122 -12.98 -4.48 43.67
C VAL A 122 -13.75 -3.19 43.97
N GLY A 123 -14.97 -3.03 43.45
CA GLY A 123 -15.72 -1.79 43.50
C GLY A 123 -15.17 -0.75 42.51
N ASN A 124 -15.85 0.40 42.40
CA ASN A 124 -15.35 1.50 41.58
C ASN A 124 -14.09 2.09 42.23
N LEU A 125 -12.92 1.82 41.65
CA LEU A 125 -11.63 2.36 42.09
C LEU A 125 -11.50 3.90 41.95
N PHE A 126 -12.49 4.56 41.35
CA PHE A 126 -12.55 6.01 41.17
C PHE A 126 -13.64 6.68 42.02
N GLU A 127 -14.34 5.94 42.88
CA GLU A 127 -15.12 6.51 44.00
C GLU A 127 -14.25 6.68 45.26
#